data_AF-A0A3L6SPG1-F1
#
_entry.id   AF-A0A3L6SPG1-F1
#
_cell.length_a   1.000
_cell.length_b   1.000
_cell.length_c   1.000
_cell.angle_alpha   90.00
_cell.angle_beta   90.00
_cell.angle_gamma   90.00
#
_symmetry.space_group_name_H-M   'P 1'
#
loop_
_entity.id
_entity.type
_entity.pdbx_description
1 polymer ?
#
loop_
_entity_poly.entity_id
_entity_poly.type
_entity_poly.pdbx_seq_one_letter_code
_entity_poly.pdbx_strand_id
1 'polypeptide(L)'
;MSRRQSFLLAVSLCLFLAASFSPCALASGAAGKPLVTPITKDASTSLYTAPLKDNRPLVLDLSGPLVWSTCDASHPTTLEPYERECTEANRYTRPRYWAYPGSDGASYGRGKCAAHPYNPVAGRCASGDLTRTTLSASATDGKNPLYPVSFPAVASCAPESLLDKLPAGAAGVAGLAAQSDLALPAQVATTQGVARKFALCLPSGGQGVAIFGGGPLFLLPPWRPEITSAMEFTPLHRYQEQPGYHIWIKGINVNQNPVPLGNYGGPLVVGFSTTVPYTALRADVYRPFVQAFDNASTSGFGIPRVAPAAPFEMCYSRSAL
;
A
#
# COMPACT_ATOMS: atom_id res chain seq x y z
N MET A 1 34.10 23.85 82.41
CA MET A 1 32.86 23.33 83.04
C MET A 1 31.67 23.76 82.18
N SER A 2 30.77 22.80 81.88
CA SER A 2 29.40 22.97 81.34
C SER A 2 29.26 23.61 79.92
N ARG A 3 29.00 22.88 78.82
CA ARG A 3 27.83 22.07 78.39
C ARG A 3 26.58 22.91 78.06
N ARG A 4 26.22 22.97 76.76
CA ARG A 4 24.87 22.87 76.13
C ARG A 4 24.99 23.21 74.62
N GLN A 5 24.81 22.23 73.72
CA GLN A 5 23.54 21.85 73.04
C GLN A 5 23.11 22.91 72.01
N SER A 6 22.68 22.67 70.77
CA SER A 6 22.48 21.51 69.88
C SER A 6 21.98 22.14 68.57
N PHE A 7 22.52 21.84 67.39
CA PHE A 7 21.78 21.98 66.11
C PHE A 7 22.42 21.09 65.03
N LEU A 8 21.88 19.86 64.91
CA LEU A 8 21.54 19.12 63.68
C LEU A 8 22.55 19.26 62.50
N LEU A 9 23.43 18.31 62.13
CA LEU A 9 23.28 16.87 61.88
C LEU A 9 22.09 16.51 60.96
N ALA A 10 22.14 16.96 59.69
CA ALA A 10 21.34 16.38 58.61
C ALA A 10 21.82 16.79 57.18
N VAL A 11 23.13 16.79 56.89
CA VAL A 11 23.60 16.96 55.49
C VAL A 11 24.82 16.08 55.23
N SER A 12 24.68 14.76 55.35
CA SER A 12 25.70 13.84 54.82
C SER A 12 25.19 12.40 54.76
N LEU A 13 24.16 12.13 53.95
CA LEU A 13 23.87 10.75 53.50
C LEU A 13 22.90 10.69 52.29
N CYS A 14 23.14 11.44 51.22
CA CYS A 14 22.36 11.31 49.97
C CYS A 14 23.24 11.09 48.72
N LEU A 15 24.46 10.54 48.86
CA LEU A 15 25.40 10.37 47.74
C LEU A 15 25.79 8.92 47.39
N PHE A 16 25.12 7.91 47.96
CA PHE A 16 25.48 6.49 47.71
C PHE A 16 24.28 5.59 47.34
N LEU A 17 23.36 6.09 46.53
CA LEU A 17 22.37 5.29 45.81
C LEU A 17 22.27 5.75 44.34
N ALA A 18 23.42 6.01 43.71
CA ALA A 18 23.52 5.90 42.25
C ALA A 18 23.59 4.41 41.92
N ALA A 19 22.44 3.75 42.07
CA ALA A 19 22.23 2.40 41.58
C ALA A 19 22.61 2.39 40.10
N SER A 20 23.37 1.37 39.74
CA SER A 20 23.90 1.08 38.42
C SER A 20 22.75 0.81 37.44
N PHE A 21 22.06 1.87 37.02
CA PHE A 21 21.25 1.84 35.82
C PHE A 21 22.22 1.84 34.65
N SER A 22 22.75 0.65 34.35
CA SER A 22 23.26 0.37 33.02
C SER A 22 22.10 0.68 32.09
N PRO A 23 22.18 1.72 31.22
CA PRO A 23 21.22 1.81 30.15
C PRO A 23 21.46 0.54 29.36
N CYS A 24 20.48 -0.35 29.32
CA CYS A 24 20.38 -1.29 28.23
C CYS A 24 20.24 -0.40 27.00
N ALA A 25 21.37 0.01 26.42
CA ALA A 25 21.41 0.54 25.10
C ALA A 25 20.91 -0.62 24.26
N LEU A 26 19.60 -0.59 23.97
CA LEU A 26 19.09 -1.19 22.76
C LEU A 26 20.08 -0.76 21.71
N ALA A 27 20.86 -1.71 21.20
CA ALA A 27 21.59 -1.52 19.98
C ALA A 27 20.54 -1.05 18.99
N SER A 28 20.49 0.26 18.72
CA SER A 28 19.92 0.77 17.50
C SER A 28 20.87 0.24 16.43
N GLY A 29 20.67 -1.03 16.05
CA GLY A 29 21.18 -1.53 14.79
C GLY A 29 20.81 -0.47 13.77
N ALA A 30 21.82 0.11 13.13
CA ALA A 30 21.65 1.29 12.29
C ALA A 30 20.41 1.05 11.42
N ALA A 31 19.40 1.91 11.57
CA ALA A 31 18.16 1.78 10.80
C ALA A 31 18.55 1.61 9.33
N GLY A 32 17.97 0.59 8.69
CA GLY A 32 18.18 0.32 7.28
C GLY A 32 17.77 1.50 6.42
N LYS A 33 18.07 1.43 5.13
CA LYS A 33 17.69 2.48 4.19
C LYS A 33 16.30 2.21 3.62
N PRO A 34 15.55 3.26 3.21
CA PRO A 34 14.37 3.08 2.38
C PRO A 34 14.69 2.22 1.15
N LEU A 35 13.70 1.50 0.65
CA LEU A 35 13.81 0.66 -0.53
C LEU A 35 13.16 1.33 -1.73
N VAL A 36 13.72 1.12 -2.92
CA VAL A 36 13.22 1.60 -4.21
C VAL A 36 13.09 0.44 -5.18
N THR A 37 12.05 0.48 -6.01
CA THR A 37 11.85 -0.48 -7.11
C THR A 37 11.24 0.24 -8.32
N PRO A 38 11.62 -0.12 -9.56
CA PRO A 38 11.01 0.45 -10.75
C PRO A 38 9.56 -0.02 -10.87
N ILE A 39 8.70 0.87 -11.39
CA ILE A 39 7.32 0.56 -11.75
C ILE A 39 7.23 0.53 -13.27
N THR A 40 6.65 -0.53 -13.82
CA THR A 40 6.31 -0.61 -15.23
C THR A 40 4.79 -0.61 -15.38
N LYS A 41 4.27 0.16 -16.33
CA LYS A 41 2.87 0.07 -16.75
C LYS A 41 2.77 -0.95 -17.88
N ASP A 42 2.03 -2.03 -17.65
CA ASP A 42 1.79 -3.05 -18.67
C ASP A 42 0.85 -2.49 -19.75
N ALA A 43 1.25 -2.60 -21.02
CA ALA A 43 0.50 -2.02 -22.12
C ALA A 43 -0.84 -2.72 -22.39
N SER A 44 -0.92 -4.03 -22.11
CA SER A 44 -2.10 -4.85 -22.42
C SER A 44 -3.22 -4.71 -21.40
N THR A 45 -2.85 -4.57 -20.13
CA THR A 45 -3.78 -4.55 -18.98
C THR A 45 -3.88 -3.18 -18.33
N SER A 46 -2.99 -2.24 -18.65
CA SER A 46 -2.82 -0.94 -17.96
C SER A 46 -2.50 -1.04 -16.46
N LEU A 47 -2.11 -2.23 -15.97
CA LEU A 47 -1.73 -2.46 -14.58
C LEU A 47 -0.28 -2.05 -14.33
N TYR A 48 0.03 -1.77 -13.07
CA TYR A 48 1.37 -1.39 -12.64
C TYR A 48 2.06 -2.55 -11.94
N THR A 49 3.30 -2.87 -12.34
CA THR A 49 4.07 -3.97 -11.76
C THR A 49 5.44 -3.53 -11.28
N ALA A 50 5.97 -4.21 -10.27
CA ALA A 50 7.34 -4.07 -9.80
C ALA A 50 8.04 -5.44 -9.67
N PRO A 51 9.33 -5.57 -10.01
CA PRO A 51 10.09 -6.83 -10.00
C PRO A 51 10.52 -7.22 -8.57
N LEU A 52 9.54 -7.60 -7.73
CA LEU A 52 9.74 -7.77 -6.29
C LEU A 52 10.03 -9.21 -5.87
N LYS A 53 9.66 -10.21 -6.70
CA LYS A 53 9.74 -11.63 -6.36
C LYS A 53 10.66 -12.34 -7.32
N ASP A 54 11.93 -12.53 -6.95
CA ASP A 54 12.93 -13.20 -7.79
C ASP A 54 13.05 -12.55 -9.18
N ASN A 55 13.07 -11.21 -9.22
CA ASN A 55 12.96 -10.37 -10.41
C ASN A 55 11.67 -10.54 -11.25
N ARG A 56 10.72 -11.37 -10.82
CA ARG A 56 9.39 -11.46 -11.44
C ARG A 56 8.48 -10.32 -10.99
N PRO A 57 7.61 -9.82 -11.88
CA PRO A 57 6.70 -8.74 -11.57
C PRO A 57 5.59 -9.17 -10.59
N LEU A 58 5.35 -8.33 -9.59
CA LEU A 58 4.13 -8.34 -8.80
C LEU A 58 3.29 -7.11 -9.16
N VAL A 59 1.99 -7.30 -9.35
CA VAL A 59 1.04 -6.20 -9.58
C VAL A 59 0.89 -5.39 -8.29
N LEU A 60 0.97 -4.07 -8.38
CA LEU A 60 0.80 -3.17 -7.24
C LEU A 60 -0.69 -2.93 -6.99
N ASP A 61 -1.18 -3.29 -5.79
CA ASP A 61 -2.57 -3.09 -5.40
C ASP A 61 -2.69 -2.20 -4.15
N LEU A 62 -3.12 -0.95 -4.32
CA LEU A 62 -3.33 0.01 -3.22
C LEU A 62 -4.38 -0.44 -2.19
N SER A 63 -5.29 -1.33 -2.56
CA SER A 63 -6.33 -1.86 -1.67
C SER A 63 -6.04 -3.29 -1.19
N GLY A 64 -4.95 -3.90 -1.66
CA GLY A 64 -4.57 -5.26 -1.34
C GLY A 64 -3.93 -5.35 0.05
N PRO A 65 -4.48 -6.15 1.00
CA PRO A 65 -3.92 -6.30 2.35
C PRO A 65 -2.74 -7.27 2.42
N LEU A 66 -2.47 -8.04 1.36
CA LEU A 66 -1.48 -9.11 1.38
C LEU A 66 -0.56 -9.02 0.18
N VAL A 67 0.69 -9.43 0.38
CA VAL A 67 1.54 -9.90 -0.71
C VAL A 67 1.19 -11.36 -0.98
N TRP A 68 0.98 -11.71 -2.25
CA TRP A 68 0.79 -13.10 -2.65
C TRP A 68 1.47 -13.39 -3.99
N SER A 69 1.90 -14.62 -4.17
CA SER A 69 2.49 -15.08 -5.42
C SER A 69 2.28 -16.58 -5.64
N THR A 70 2.51 -17.05 -6.86
CA THR A 70 2.74 -18.49 -7.09
C THR A 70 3.97 -18.95 -6.29
N CYS A 71 3.92 -20.20 -5.80
CA CYS A 71 4.98 -20.82 -5.03
C CYS A 71 5.34 -22.19 -5.60
N ASP A 72 6.57 -22.64 -5.37
CA ASP A 72 6.96 -24.02 -5.64
C ASP A 72 6.19 -24.99 -4.75
N ALA A 73 5.96 -26.22 -5.23
CA ALA A 73 5.24 -27.24 -4.46
C ALA A 73 5.91 -27.57 -3.10
N SER A 74 7.23 -27.36 -2.99
CA SER A 74 8.03 -27.60 -1.78
C SER A 74 8.23 -26.36 -0.91
N HIS A 75 7.42 -25.30 -1.08
CA HIS A 75 7.54 -24.09 -0.28
C HIS A 75 7.38 -24.38 1.22
N PRO A 76 8.08 -23.62 2.10
CA PRO A 76 8.00 -23.85 3.53
C PRO A 76 6.63 -23.42 4.06
N THR A 77 5.98 -24.28 4.82
CA THR A 77 4.71 -23.96 5.48
C THR A 77 4.91 -24.06 6.97
N THR A 78 5.45 -23.01 7.57
CA THR A 78 5.85 -22.99 8.99
C THR A 78 4.91 -22.18 9.86
N LEU A 79 3.92 -21.49 9.28
CA LEU A 79 3.04 -20.60 10.03
C LEU A 79 1.81 -21.36 10.54
N GLU A 80 1.56 -21.24 11.83
CA GLU A 80 0.44 -21.91 12.49
C GLU A 80 -0.79 -20.99 12.60
N PRO A 81 -2.01 -21.53 12.76
CA PRO A 81 -3.25 -20.76 12.64
C PRO A 81 -3.44 -19.70 13.72
N TYR A 82 -2.82 -19.90 14.88
CA TYR A 82 -2.89 -18.98 16.03
C TYR A 82 -1.78 -17.92 16.01
N GLU A 83 -0.84 -17.99 15.06
CA GLU A 83 0.17 -16.94 14.93
C GLU A 83 -0.48 -15.63 14.49
N ARG A 84 0.09 -14.52 14.94
CA ARG A 84 -0.41 -13.18 14.66
C ARG A 84 -0.51 -12.92 13.17
N GLU A 85 0.49 -13.36 12.39
CA GLU A 85 0.51 -13.26 10.94
C GLU A 85 -0.70 -13.96 10.31
N CYS A 86 -1.11 -15.12 10.82
CA CYS A 86 -2.28 -15.82 10.30
C CYS A 86 -3.59 -15.05 10.55
N THR A 87 -3.69 -14.46 11.73
CA THR A 87 -4.83 -13.62 12.11
C THR A 87 -4.91 -12.37 11.22
N GLU A 88 -3.79 -11.68 11.02
CA GLU A 88 -3.72 -10.51 10.14
C GLU A 88 -3.99 -10.86 8.67
N ALA A 89 -3.53 -12.03 8.20
CA ALA A 89 -3.79 -12.48 6.83
C ALA A 89 -5.29 -12.67 6.53
N ASN A 90 -6.08 -13.01 7.56
CA ASN A 90 -7.50 -13.29 7.40
C ASN A 90 -8.41 -12.12 7.82
N ARG A 91 -7.84 -11.03 8.34
CA ARG A 91 -8.58 -9.87 8.86
C ARG A 91 -9.52 -9.22 7.86
N TYR A 92 -9.12 -9.16 6.58
CA TYR A 92 -9.88 -8.53 5.50
C TYR A 92 -10.46 -9.56 4.52
N THR A 93 -10.43 -10.85 4.87
CA THR A 93 -11.05 -11.89 4.07
C THR A 93 -12.56 -11.71 4.09
N ARG A 94 -13.18 -11.59 2.91
CA ARG A 94 -14.64 -11.46 2.83
C ARG A 94 -15.30 -12.75 3.34
N PRO A 95 -16.40 -12.68 4.10
CA PRO A 95 -17.06 -13.87 4.65
C PRO A 95 -17.41 -14.94 3.61
N ARG A 96 -17.75 -14.54 2.37
CA ARG A 96 -18.05 -15.47 1.27
C ARG A 96 -16.87 -16.33 0.83
N TYR A 97 -15.65 -15.93 1.17
CA TYR A 97 -14.42 -16.65 0.88
C TYR A 97 -13.84 -17.35 2.10
N TRP A 98 -14.50 -17.28 3.25
CA TRP A 98 -14.18 -18.16 4.36
C TRP A 98 -14.60 -19.56 3.96
N ALA A 99 -13.65 -20.41 3.55
CA ALA A 99 -13.89 -21.84 3.53
C ALA A 99 -14.14 -22.23 4.99
N TYR A 100 -15.39 -22.54 5.36
CA TYR A 100 -15.69 -23.06 6.68
C TYR A 100 -14.68 -24.19 6.97
N PRO A 101 -13.88 -24.09 8.05
CA PRO A 101 -13.01 -25.18 8.44
C PRO A 101 -13.92 -26.37 8.78
N GLY A 102 -14.03 -27.33 7.85
CA GLY A 102 -14.98 -28.43 7.98
C GLY A 102 -15.35 -29.18 6.71
N SER A 103 -15.12 -28.64 5.51
CA SER A 103 -15.48 -29.38 4.27
C SER A 103 -14.42 -30.36 3.78
N ASP A 104 -13.18 -30.32 4.28
CA ASP A 104 -12.15 -31.35 4.05
C ASP A 104 -11.22 -31.45 5.28
N GLY A 105 -11.68 -32.08 6.36
CA GLY A 105 -10.81 -32.76 7.33
C GLY A 105 -9.75 -31.96 8.13
N ALA A 106 -9.77 -30.62 8.19
CA ALA A 106 -8.80 -29.88 9.01
C ALA A 106 -9.20 -29.87 10.50
N SER A 107 -8.58 -30.75 11.28
CA SER A 107 -8.68 -30.79 12.74
C SER A 107 -8.43 -29.42 13.36
N TYR A 108 -9.34 -29.00 14.25
CA TYR A 108 -9.05 -27.98 15.27
C TYR A 108 -7.76 -28.40 16.01
N GLY A 109 -6.67 -27.67 15.79
CA GLY A 109 -5.43 -27.80 16.56
C GLY A 109 -4.18 -28.37 15.87
N ARG A 110 -4.22 -28.75 14.57
CA ARG A 110 -3.01 -29.17 13.82
C ARG A 110 -3.11 -28.88 12.31
N GLY A 111 -3.35 -27.62 11.93
CA GLY A 111 -3.43 -27.20 10.52
C GLY A 111 -2.39 -26.14 10.19
N LYS A 112 -1.97 -26.04 8.93
CA LYS A 112 -1.18 -24.91 8.43
C LYS A 112 -2.05 -23.65 8.39
N CYS A 113 -1.45 -22.46 8.49
CA CYS A 113 -2.19 -21.22 8.25
C CYS A 113 -2.59 -21.11 6.77
N ALA A 114 -3.90 -21.10 6.50
CA ALA A 114 -4.45 -20.76 5.20
C ALA A 114 -4.84 -19.28 5.16
N ALA A 115 -4.44 -18.60 4.10
CA ALA A 115 -4.87 -17.25 3.74
C ALA A 115 -5.70 -17.29 2.45
N HIS A 116 -6.26 -16.13 2.10
CA HIS A 116 -7.22 -16.01 1.00
C HIS A 116 -6.77 -14.91 0.02
N PRO A 117 -5.75 -15.18 -0.82
CA PRO A 117 -5.28 -14.22 -1.80
C PRO A 117 -6.39 -13.88 -2.81
N TYR A 118 -6.52 -12.59 -3.10
CA TYR A 118 -7.53 -12.04 -3.98
C TYR A 118 -6.88 -11.45 -5.23
N ASN A 119 -7.38 -11.82 -6.40
CA ASN A 119 -7.05 -11.19 -7.67
C ASN A 119 -8.00 -10.00 -7.89
N PRO A 120 -7.50 -8.75 -7.83
CA PRO A 120 -8.33 -7.56 -7.93
C PRO A 120 -8.87 -7.27 -9.34
N VAL A 121 -8.33 -7.94 -10.36
CA VAL A 121 -8.69 -7.74 -11.77
C VAL A 121 -9.73 -8.76 -12.21
N ALA A 122 -9.50 -10.04 -11.90
CA ALA A 122 -10.43 -11.12 -12.19
C ALA A 122 -11.59 -11.20 -11.19
N GLY A 123 -11.45 -10.56 -10.02
CA GLY A 123 -12.47 -10.60 -8.95
C GLY A 123 -12.59 -11.97 -8.29
N ARG A 124 -11.50 -12.75 -8.27
CA ARG A 124 -11.46 -14.12 -7.77
C ARG A 124 -10.58 -14.24 -6.54
N CYS A 125 -10.89 -15.22 -5.71
CA CYS A 125 -10.12 -15.59 -4.53
C CYS A 125 -9.76 -17.08 -4.62
N ALA A 126 -8.67 -17.49 -4.00
CA ALA A 126 -8.34 -18.88 -3.76
C ALA A 126 -7.93 -19.08 -2.30
N SER A 127 -7.88 -20.33 -1.84
CA SER A 127 -7.17 -20.67 -0.59
C SER A 127 -5.69 -20.85 -0.90
N GLY A 128 -4.83 -20.41 0.02
CA GLY A 128 -3.39 -20.41 -0.18
C GLY A 128 -2.62 -20.43 1.12
N ASP A 129 -1.64 -21.31 1.23
CA ASP A 129 -0.80 -21.42 2.43
C ASP A 129 -0.07 -20.09 2.68
N LEU A 130 -0.09 -19.63 3.94
CA LEU A 130 0.74 -18.50 4.36
C LEU A 130 2.16 -19.01 4.59
N THR A 131 3.13 -18.36 3.95
CA THR A 131 4.53 -18.78 3.94
C THR A 131 5.47 -17.62 4.23
N ARG A 132 6.71 -17.94 4.61
CA ARG A 132 7.82 -17.00 4.62
C ARG A 132 8.55 -17.10 3.29
N THR A 133 8.64 -15.99 2.57
CA THR A 133 9.36 -15.85 1.31
C THR A 133 10.43 -14.77 1.42
N THR A 134 11.31 -14.71 0.43
CA THR A 134 12.18 -13.56 0.20
C THR A 134 11.57 -12.66 -0.87
N LEU A 135 11.63 -11.34 -0.66
CA LEU A 135 11.38 -10.31 -1.66
C LEU A 135 12.64 -9.48 -1.87
N SER A 136 12.71 -8.78 -3.00
CA SER A 136 13.88 -7.99 -3.38
C SER A 136 13.51 -6.59 -3.85
N ALA A 137 14.33 -5.62 -3.48
CA ALA A 137 14.31 -4.25 -3.99
C ALA A 137 15.73 -3.66 -3.90
N SER A 138 15.93 -2.37 -4.17
CA SER A 138 17.22 -1.70 -3.96
C SER A 138 17.15 -0.74 -2.78
N ALA A 139 18.18 -0.64 -1.95
CA ALA A 139 18.30 0.47 -1.01
C ALA A 139 18.39 1.81 -1.76
N THR A 140 17.89 2.88 -1.19
CA THR A 140 17.95 4.23 -1.77
C THR A 140 18.29 5.30 -0.73
N ASP A 141 18.90 6.39 -1.19
CA ASP A 141 19.06 7.64 -0.46
C ASP A 141 17.96 8.67 -0.82
N GLY A 142 16.94 8.24 -1.57
CA GLY A 142 15.90 9.08 -2.14
C GLY A 142 16.22 9.62 -3.54
N LYS A 143 17.50 9.63 -3.94
CA LYS A 143 17.97 10.09 -5.26
C LYS A 143 18.30 8.94 -6.19
N ASN A 144 19.04 7.94 -5.71
CA ASN A 144 19.57 6.86 -6.53
C ASN A 144 19.39 5.50 -5.85
N PRO A 145 19.15 4.43 -6.62
CA PRO A 145 19.38 3.08 -6.14
C PRO A 145 20.85 2.93 -5.73
N LEU A 146 21.09 2.29 -4.59
CA LEU A 146 22.43 2.11 -4.03
C LEU A 146 22.93 0.68 -4.25
N TYR A 147 22.20 -0.30 -3.72
CA TYR A 147 22.56 -1.71 -3.80
C TYR A 147 21.30 -2.59 -3.64
N PRO A 148 21.27 -3.80 -4.21
CA PRO A 148 20.17 -4.73 -4.03
C PRO A 148 20.05 -5.18 -2.57
N VAL A 149 18.81 -5.32 -2.11
CA VAL A 149 18.44 -5.82 -0.78
C VAL A 149 17.42 -6.93 -0.96
N SER A 150 17.74 -8.10 -0.41
CA SER A 150 16.79 -9.19 -0.21
C SER A 150 16.32 -9.16 1.24
N PHE A 151 15.01 -9.25 1.46
CA PHE A 151 14.43 -9.18 2.80
C PHE A 151 13.35 -10.25 2.98
N PRO A 152 13.21 -10.81 4.20
CA PRO A 152 12.17 -11.78 4.50
C PRO A 152 10.80 -11.10 4.48
N ALA A 153 9.81 -11.81 3.97
CA ALA A 153 8.43 -11.37 3.93
C ALA A 153 7.50 -12.55 4.22
N VAL A 154 6.32 -12.26 4.75
CA VAL A 154 5.21 -13.21 4.86
C VAL A 154 4.26 -12.95 3.70
N ALA A 155 3.98 -13.97 2.92
CA ALA A 155 3.13 -13.90 1.74
C ALA A 155 2.23 -15.13 1.65
N SER A 156 1.13 -15.02 0.91
CA SER A 156 0.28 -16.18 0.61
C SER A 156 0.68 -16.83 -0.71
N CYS A 157 0.78 -18.16 -0.73
CA CYS A 157 0.94 -18.95 -1.93
C CYS A 157 -0.38 -19.09 -2.68
N ALA A 158 -0.42 -18.66 -3.93
CA ALA A 158 -1.62 -18.74 -4.76
C ALA A 158 -1.47 -19.80 -5.87
N PRO A 159 -2.57 -20.48 -6.25
CA PRO A 159 -2.56 -21.33 -7.43
C PRO A 159 -2.39 -20.49 -8.71
N GLU A 160 -1.78 -21.06 -9.75
CA GLU A 160 -1.56 -20.37 -11.03
C GLU A 160 -2.85 -19.85 -11.67
N SER A 161 -3.97 -20.54 -11.46
CA SER A 161 -5.30 -20.10 -11.92
C SER A 161 -5.71 -18.72 -11.39
N LEU A 162 -5.11 -18.26 -10.28
CA LEU A 162 -5.35 -16.93 -9.72
C LEU A 162 -4.58 -15.83 -10.46
N LEU A 163 -3.66 -16.16 -11.37
CA LEU A 163 -2.96 -15.19 -12.23
C LEU A 163 -3.80 -14.71 -13.42
N ASP A 164 -5.03 -15.22 -13.58
CA ASP A 164 -5.94 -14.83 -14.66
C ASP A 164 -6.06 -13.29 -14.79
N LYS A 165 -5.96 -12.78 -16.02
CA LYS A 165 -5.99 -11.34 -16.36
C LYS A 165 -4.89 -10.46 -15.76
N LEU A 166 -3.91 -11.02 -15.05
CA LEU A 166 -2.71 -10.27 -14.66
C LEU A 166 -1.74 -10.13 -15.86
N PRO A 167 -0.79 -9.18 -15.81
CA PRO A 167 0.21 -9.02 -16.87
C PRO A 167 0.99 -10.31 -17.13
N ALA A 168 1.42 -10.52 -18.38
CA ALA A 168 2.24 -11.67 -18.73
C ALA A 168 3.53 -11.70 -17.88
N GLY A 169 3.86 -12.89 -17.35
CA GLY A 169 5.02 -13.08 -16.47
C GLY A 169 4.82 -12.67 -15.00
N ALA A 170 3.70 -12.02 -14.66
CA ALA A 170 3.39 -11.68 -13.27
C ALA A 170 3.37 -12.93 -12.38
N ALA A 171 3.96 -12.82 -11.20
CA ALA A 171 3.98 -13.88 -10.19
C ALA A 171 2.83 -13.76 -9.19
N GLY A 172 2.16 -12.61 -9.14
CA GLY A 172 1.06 -12.33 -8.22
C GLY A 172 0.89 -10.84 -7.96
N VAL A 173 0.55 -10.49 -6.72
CA VAL A 173 0.20 -9.12 -6.32
C VAL A 173 0.98 -8.72 -5.07
N ALA A 174 1.51 -7.51 -5.08
CA ALA A 174 2.03 -6.82 -3.92
C ALA A 174 0.95 -5.87 -3.39
N GLY A 175 0.23 -6.31 -2.37
CA GLY A 175 -0.72 -5.47 -1.65
C GLY A 175 0.00 -4.34 -0.91
N LEU A 176 -0.51 -3.12 -1.06
CA LEU A 176 0.06 -1.90 -0.48
C LEU A 176 -0.82 -1.28 0.59
N ALA A 177 -1.90 -1.95 1.00
CA ALA A 177 -2.94 -1.35 1.83
C ALA A 177 -2.45 -0.82 3.18
N ALA A 178 -3.07 0.27 3.65
CA ALA A 178 -2.62 1.05 4.80
C ALA A 178 -2.76 0.30 6.14
N GLN A 179 -3.82 -0.50 6.26
CA GLN A 179 -4.26 -1.07 7.54
C GLN A 179 -3.92 -2.56 7.69
N SER A 180 -2.99 -3.09 6.89
CA SER A 180 -2.50 -4.47 7.02
C SER A 180 -1.01 -4.50 7.32
N ASP A 181 -0.62 -5.26 8.34
CA ASP A 181 0.79 -5.48 8.71
C ASP A 181 1.49 -6.46 7.75
N LEU A 182 0.72 -7.17 6.92
CA LEU A 182 1.22 -8.05 5.87
C LEU A 182 1.24 -7.40 4.47
N ALA A 183 0.83 -6.14 4.36
CA ALA A 183 1.05 -5.37 3.13
C ALA A 183 2.54 -5.01 2.98
N LEU A 184 3.02 -4.89 1.75
CA LEU A 184 4.42 -4.64 1.43
C LEU A 184 5.03 -3.44 2.19
N PRO A 185 4.38 -2.26 2.29
CA PRO A 185 4.95 -1.12 3.02
C PRO A 185 5.19 -1.42 4.51
N ALA A 186 4.32 -2.21 5.14
CA ALA A 186 4.47 -2.58 6.55
C ALA A 186 5.63 -3.56 6.74
N GLN A 187 5.73 -4.57 5.88
CA GLN A 187 6.81 -5.55 5.92
C GLN A 187 8.19 -4.92 5.67
N VAL A 188 8.28 -3.96 4.73
CA VAL A 188 9.52 -3.19 4.51
C VAL A 188 9.86 -2.34 5.73
N ALA A 189 8.88 -1.66 6.32
CA ALA A 189 9.09 -0.86 7.53
C ALA A 189 9.67 -1.68 8.68
N THR A 190 9.10 -2.87 8.94
CA THR A 190 9.57 -3.76 10.00
C THR A 190 10.95 -4.33 9.70
N THR A 191 11.20 -4.82 8.48
CA THR A 191 12.48 -5.50 8.16
C THR A 191 13.64 -4.54 8.01
N GLN A 192 13.40 -3.33 7.52
CA GLN A 192 14.45 -2.32 7.32
C GLN A 192 14.54 -1.33 8.49
N GLY A 193 13.64 -1.36 9.47
CA GLY A 193 13.62 -0.37 10.55
C GLY A 193 13.36 1.07 10.06
N VAL A 194 12.54 1.21 9.02
CA VAL A 194 12.20 2.49 8.37
C VAL A 194 10.75 2.88 8.63
N ALA A 195 10.34 4.08 8.21
CA ALA A 195 8.96 4.53 8.41
C ALA A 195 7.98 3.68 7.58
N ARG A 196 6.80 3.36 8.16
CA ARG A 196 5.66 2.77 7.44
C ARG A 196 4.98 3.80 6.54
N LYS A 197 5.71 4.22 5.51
CA LYS A 197 5.33 5.20 4.49
C LYS A 197 5.90 4.77 3.16
N PHE A 198 5.22 5.08 2.07
CA PHE A 198 5.71 4.84 0.73
C PHE A 198 5.28 5.99 -0.19
N ALA A 199 5.92 6.08 -1.35
CA ALA A 199 5.62 7.02 -2.41
C ALA A 199 5.58 6.28 -3.74
N LEU A 200 4.62 6.65 -4.60
CA LEU A 200 4.49 6.11 -5.95
C LEU A 200 4.57 7.24 -6.97
N CYS A 201 5.39 7.05 -7.99
CA CYS A 201 5.39 7.83 -9.22
C CYS A 201 5.02 6.86 -10.35
N LEU A 202 3.73 6.83 -10.69
CA LEU A 202 3.19 5.91 -11.71
C LEU A 202 3.48 6.44 -13.12
N PRO A 203 4.07 5.64 -14.02
CA PRO A 203 4.42 6.11 -15.35
C PRO A 203 3.21 6.08 -16.30
N SER A 204 3.10 7.08 -17.17
CA SER A 204 2.25 7.00 -18.37
C SER A 204 2.92 6.19 -19.49
N GLY A 205 4.26 6.20 -19.52
CA GLY A 205 5.16 5.40 -20.35
C GLY A 205 6.58 5.41 -19.75
N GLY A 206 7.46 4.50 -20.18
CA GLY A 206 8.77 4.31 -19.57
C GLY A 206 8.70 3.68 -18.17
N GLN A 207 9.62 4.06 -17.28
CA GLN A 207 9.70 3.53 -15.92
C GLN A 207 9.34 4.58 -14.87
N GLY A 208 8.43 4.20 -13.98
CA GLY A 208 8.13 4.94 -12.76
C GLY A 208 8.90 4.38 -11.57
N VAL A 209 8.55 4.83 -10.36
CA VAL A 209 9.30 4.50 -9.15
C VAL A 209 8.35 4.30 -7.96
N ALA A 210 8.57 3.24 -7.18
CA ALA A 210 8.01 3.08 -5.84
C ALA A 210 9.13 3.16 -4.81
N ILE A 211 8.95 3.98 -3.77
CA ILE A 211 9.87 4.10 -2.64
C ILE A 211 9.14 3.72 -1.35
N PHE A 212 9.71 2.85 -0.54
CA PHE A 212 9.19 2.35 0.73
C PHE A 212 10.14 2.72 1.86
N GLY A 213 9.66 3.33 2.93
CA GLY A 213 10.47 3.71 4.09
C GLY A 213 10.51 5.21 4.40
N GLY A 214 9.88 6.05 3.57
CA GLY A 214 9.89 7.50 3.72
C GLY A 214 11.22 8.13 3.29
N GLY A 215 11.65 9.17 4.00
CA GLY A 215 12.82 9.99 3.65
C GLY A 215 12.51 11.13 2.67
N PRO A 216 13.51 11.96 2.35
CA PRO A 216 13.38 12.99 1.32
C PRO A 216 13.15 12.36 -0.06
N LEU A 217 12.24 12.95 -0.83
CA LEU A 217 11.88 12.53 -2.18
C LEU A 217 12.45 13.54 -3.16
N PHE A 218 13.12 13.04 -4.18
CA PHE A 218 13.73 13.86 -5.23
C PHE A 218 13.08 13.55 -6.57
N LEU A 219 12.89 14.57 -7.40
CA LEU A 219 12.47 14.36 -8.79
C LEU A 219 13.59 13.69 -9.61
N LEU A 220 13.20 13.13 -10.75
CA LEU A 220 14.12 12.58 -11.72
C LEU A 220 15.02 13.68 -12.36
N PRO A 221 16.17 13.30 -12.97
CA PRO A 221 17.06 14.22 -13.69
C PRO A 221 16.33 15.14 -14.69
N PRO A 222 16.88 16.32 -15.02
CA PRO A 222 18.26 16.74 -14.72
C PRO A 222 18.46 17.49 -13.40
N TRP A 223 17.43 18.12 -12.85
CA TRP A 223 17.60 19.06 -11.72
C TRP A 223 17.47 18.42 -10.32
N ARG A 224 16.79 17.26 -10.23
CA ARG A 224 16.56 16.49 -8.99
C ARG A 224 16.27 17.33 -7.73
N PRO A 225 15.35 18.31 -7.76
CA PRO A 225 14.98 19.05 -6.55
C PRO A 225 14.36 18.10 -5.52
N GLU A 226 14.63 18.36 -4.25
CA GLU A 226 13.88 17.75 -3.15
C GLU A 226 12.46 18.33 -3.14
N ILE A 227 11.45 17.48 -3.21
CA ILE A 227 10.04 17.89 -3.32
C ILE A 227 9.23 17.60 -2.08
N THR A 228 9.78 16.92 -1.07
CA THR A 228 9.02 16.52 0.13
C THR A 228 8.34 17.72 0.82
N SER A 229 9.01 18.87 0.88
CA SER A 229 8.50 20.10 1.51
C SER A 229 7.47 20.84 0.66
N ALA A 230 7.46 20.61 -0.65
CA ALA A 230 6.52 21.23 -1.59
C ALA A 230 5.24 20.41 -1.79
N MET A 231 5.11 19.24 -1.15
CA MET A 231 3.93 18.39 -1.26
C MET A 231 2.75 18.97 -0.50
N GLU A 232 1.58 18.91 -1.13
CA GLU A 232 0.30 19.14 -0.46
C GLU A 232 -0.17 17.85 0.23
N PHE A 233 -0.71 18.00 1.44
CA PHE A 233 -1.16 16.88 2.24
C PHE A 233 -2.64 17.01 2.57
N THR A 234 -3.33 15.87 2.54
CA THR A 234 -4.69 15.73 3.06
C THR A 234 -4.73 14.53 4.01
N PRO A 235 -5.49 14.59 5.13
CA PRO A 235 -5.63 13.47 6.03
C PRO A 235 -6.21 12.23 5.33
N LEU A 236 -5.57 11.07 5.53
CA LEU A 236 -6.13 9.80 5.10
C LEU A 236 -7.35 9.44 5.95
N HIS A 237 -8.45 9.14 5.29
CA HIS A 237 -9.62 8.53 5.89
C HIS A 237 -9.45 7.01 5.96
N ARG A 238 -9.87 6.41 7.08
CA ARG A 238 -9.73 4.97 7.35
C ARG A 238 -11.10 4.36 7.55
N TYR A 239 -11.31 3.21 6.91
CA TYR A 239 -12.47 2.37 7.15
C TYR A 239 -12.05 1.14 7.92
N GLN A 240 -12.87 0.65 8.84
CA GLN A 240 -12.53 -0.57 9.59
C GLN A 240 -12.50 -1.80 8.68
N GLU A 241 -13.39 -1.84 7.68
CA GLU A 241 -13.61 -3.01 6.82
C GLU A 241 -12.85 -2.96 5.49
N GLN A 242 -12.22 -1.83 5.15
CA GLN A 242 -11.52 -1.66 3.88
C GLN A 242 -10.09 -1.16 4.13
N PRO A 243 -9.07 -1.94 3.77
CA PRO A 243 -7.69 -1.61 4.15
C PRO A 243 -7.05 -0.53 3.25
N GLY A 244 -7.72 -0.13 2.16
CA GLY A 244 -7.22 0.80 1.15
C GLY A 244 -7.14 2.27 1.58
N TYR A 245 -6.63 3.10 0.69
CA TYR A 245 -6.42 4.54 0.93
C TYR A 245 -7.63 5.35 0.53
N HIS A 246 -8.11 6.21 1.43
CA HIS A 246 -9.26 7.07 1.19
C HIS A 246 -8.99 8.50 1.65
N ILE A 247 -9.66 9.47 1.03
CA ILE A 247 -9.63 10.88 1.44
C ILE A 247 -11.04 11.50 1.37
N TRP A 248 -11.26 12.53 2.17
CA TRP A 248 -12.44 13.38 2.05
C TRP A 248 -12.20 14.47 1.02
N ILE A 249 -13.21 14.75 0.19
CA ILE A 249 -13.21 15.89 -0.73
C ILE A 249 -14.43 16.76 -0.46
N LYS A 250 -14.29 18.07 -0.69
CA LYS A 250 -15.35 19.06 -0.49
C LYS A 250 -16.30 19.15 -1.68
N GLY A 251 -15.83 18.82 -2.87
CA GLY A 251 -16.57 18.94 -4.12
C GLY A 251 -15.68 18.65 -5.31
N ILE A 252 -16.27 18.71 -6.49
CA ILE A 252 -15.60 18.51 -7.77
C ILE A 252 -15.85 19.76 -8.60
N ASN A 253 -14.81 20.32 -9.20
CA ASN A 253 -14.93 21.46 -10.10
C ASN A 253 -14.56 21.03 -11.52
N VAL A 254 -15.31 21.52 -12.50
CA VAL A 254 -15.02 21.39 -13.94
C VAL A 254 -14.84 22.79 -14.49
N ASN A 255 -13.66 23.06 -15.07
CA ASN A 255 -13.29 24.40 -15.57
C ASN A 255 -13.58 25.51 -14.53
N GLN A 256 -13.08 25.33 -13.31
CA GLN A 256 -13.29 26.22 -12.15
C GLN A 256 -14.74 26.32 -11.63
N ASN A 257 -15.73 25.75 -12.31
CA ASN A 257 -17.12 25.76 -11.88
C ASN A 257 -17.45 24.54 -11.02
N PRO A 258 -18.11 24.71 -9.86
CA PRO A 258 -18.51 23.60 -9.02
C PRO A 258 -19.57 22.74 -9.72
N VAL A 259 -19.37 21.43 -9.71
CA VAL A 259 -20.37 20.48 -10.20
C VAL A 259 -21.51 20.44 -9.18
N PRO A 260 -22.78 20.57 -9.61
CA PRO A 260 -23.95 20.56 -8.72
C PRO A 260 -24.22 19.13 -8.24
N LEU A 261 -23.43 18.69 -7.28
CA LEU A 261 -23.60 17.40 -6.65
C LEU A 261 -24.70 17.55 -5.56
N GLY A 262 -25.70 16.66 -5.55
CA GLY A 262 -26.83 16.72 -4.62
C GLY A 262 -26.41 16.63 -3.15
N ASN A 263 -27.35 16.82 -2.22
CA ASN A 263 -27.05 16.70 -0.80
C ASN A 263 -26.98 15.22 -0.39
N TYR A 264 -25.77 14.66 -0.25
CA TYR A 264 -25.55 13.22 0.02
C TYR A 264 -25.57 12.83 1.50
N GLY A 265 -26.02 13.71 2.40
CA GLY A 265 -26.08 13.41 3.83
C GLY A 265 -24.71 13.23 4.51
N GLY A 266 -23.62 13.61 3.83
CA GLY A 266 -22.26 13.51 4.33
C GLY A 266 -21.23 13.99 3.29
N PRO A 267 -19.95 14.14 3.68
CA PRO A 267 -18.90 14.56 2.76
C PRO A 267 -18.59 13.46 1.73
N LEU A 268 -18.01 13.83 0.60
CA LEU A 268 -17.65 12.87 -0.45
C LEU A 268 -16.32 12.19 -0.10
N VAL A 269 -16.25 10.88 -0.33
CA VAL A 269 -15.02 10.09 -0.11
C VAL A 269 -14.52 9.54 -1.43
N VAL A 270 -13.22 9.65 -1.63
CA VAL A 270 -12.50 9.10 -2.78
C VAL A 270 -11.57 8.00 -2.28
N GLY A 271 -11.65 6.82 -2.89
CA GLY A 271 -10.68 5.74 -2.71
C GLY A 271 -9.66 5.72 -3.83
N PHE A 272 -8.41 5.36 -3.51
CA PHE A 272 -7.34 5.22 -4.50
C PHE A 272 -7.20 3.77 -4.96
N SER A 273 -7.07 3.56 -6.27
CA SER A 273 -6.88 2.25 -6.88
C SER A 273 -5.79 2.28 -7.95
N THR A 274 -5.03 1.19 -8.05
CA THR A 274 -4.06 0.91 -9.12
C THR A 274 -4.49 -0.25 -10.01
N THR A 275 -5.67 -0.82 -9.77
CA THR A 275 -6.20 -2.00 -10.45
C THR A 275 -7.37 -1.67 -11.38
N VAL A 276 -7.83 -0.42 -11.37
CA VAL A 276 -8.80 0.14 -12.31
C VAL A 276 -8.13 1.31 -13.06
N PRO A 277 -8.04 1.26 -14.39
CA PRO A 277 -7.24 2.22 -15.17
C PRO A 277 -7.91 3.59 -15.38
N TYR A 278 -9.15 3.76 -14.92
CA TYR A 278 -9.92 5.00 -15.01
C TYR A 278 -10.64 5.28 -13.68
N THR A 279 -10.99 6.55 -13.44
CA THR A 279 -11.77 6.93 -12.27
C THR A 279 -13.20 6.41 -12.39
N ALA A 280 -13.60 5.53 -11.47
CA ALA A 280 -14.97 5.08 -11.35
C ALA A 280 -15.75 6.03 -10.44
N LEU A 281 -16.90 6.50 -10.91
CA LEU A 281 -17.80 7.38 -10.16
C LEU A 281 -19.12 6.66 -9.90
N ARG A 282 -19.68 6.85 -8.70
CA ARG A 282 -21.04 6.41 -8.40
C ARG A 282 -22.02 7.19 -9.28
N ALA A 283 -23.13 6.56 -9.67
CA ALA A 283 -24.04 7.09 -10.70
C ALA A 283 -24.54 8.52 -10.44
N ASP A 284 -24.78 8.85 -9.16
CA ASP A 284 -25.21 10.15 -8.66
C ASP A 284 -24.14 11.25 -8.79
N VAL A 285 -22.85 10.89 -8.75
CA VAL A 285 -21.73 11.80 -9.03
C VAL A 285 -21.39 11.82 -10.52
N TYR A 286 -21.48 10.66 -11.18
CA TYR A 286 -21.11 10.48 -12.58
C TYR A 286 -21.93 11.37 -13.50
N ARG A 287 -23.28 11.32 -13.41
CA ARG A 287 -24.17 12.07 -14.30
C ARG A 287 -23.95 13.58 -14.28
N PRO A 288 -23.95 14.28 -13.13
CA PRO A 288 -23.69 15.72 -13.11
C PRO A 288 -22.25 16.04 -13.53
N PHE A 289 -21.27 15.18 -13.21
CA PHE A 289 -19.90 15.37 -13.65
C PHE A 289 -19.74 15.30 -15.17
N VAL A 290 -20.24 14.26 -15.83
CA VAL A 290 -20.09 14.11 -17.29
C VAL A 290 -20.86 15.18 -18.05
N GLN A 291 -22.01 15.62 -17.56
CA GLN A 291 -22.75 16.76 -18.13
C GLN A 291 -21.96 18.07 -18.00
N ALA A 292 -21.39 18.34 -16.82
CA ALA A 292 -20.57 19.52 -16.61
C ALA A 292 -19.32 19.50 -17.49
N PHE A 293 -18.64 18.35 -17.58
CA PHE A 293 -17.48 18.16 -18.45
C PHE A 293 -17.82 18.39 -19.91
N ASP A 294 -18.90 17.79 -20.39
CA ASP A 294 -19.32 17.94 -21.77
C ASP A 294 -19.74 19.37 -22.14
N ASN A 295 -20.49 20.05 -21.26
CA ASN A 295 -20.85 21.44 -21.48
C ASN A 295 -19.60 22.33 -21.55
N ALA A 296 -18.61 22.08 -20.69
CA ALA A 296 -17.34 22.80 -20.74
C ALA A 296 -16.58 22.52 -22.05
N SER A 297 -16.47 21.26 -22.47
CA SER A 297 -15.76 20.87 -23.70
C SER A 297 -16.43 21.39 -24.97
N THR A 298 -17.75 21.19 -25.10
CA THR A 298 -18.49 21.53 -26.33
C THR A 298 -18.84 23.01 -26.39
N SER A 299 -19.58 23.52 -25.42
CA SER A 299 -20.04 24.92 -25.40
C SER A 299 -18.93 25.88 -25.00
N GLY A 300 -18.02 25.48 -24.11
CA GLY A 300 -16.94 26.33 -23.62
C GLY A 300 -15.73 26.39 -24.55
N PHE A 301 -15.30 25.25 -25.08
CA PHE A 301 -14.09 25.13 -25.90
C PHE A 301 -14.34 24.75 -27.36
N GLY A 302 -15.59 24.50 -27.77
CA GLY A 302 -15.91 24.15 -29.16
C GLY A 302 -15.41 22.77 -29.60
N ILE A 303 -15.06 21.88 -28.67
CA ILE A 303 -14.48 20.57 -28.97
C ILE A 303 -15.60 19.60 -29.40
N PRO A 304 -15.60 19.08 -30.63
CA PRO A 304 -16.68 18.21 -31.10
C PRO A 304 -16.67 16.85 -30.41
N ARG A 305 -17.87 16.32 -30.14
CA ARG A 305 -18.05 14.91 -29.75
C ARG A 305 -17.75 13.98 -30.92
N VAL A 306 -17.22 12.80 -30.62
CA VAL A 306 -17.07 11.69 -31.56
C VAL A 306 -17.78 10.45 -31.05
N ALA A 307 -17.85 9.41 -31.87
CA ALA A 307 -18.46 8.13 -31.48
C ALA A 307 -17.83 7.62 -30.17
N PRO A 308 -18.64 7.23 -29.17
CA PRO A 308 -18.14 6.67 -27.93
C PRO A 308 -17.34 5.38 -28.15
N ALA A 309 -16.29 5.20 -27.35
CA ALA A 309 -15.49 3.99 -27.33
C ALA A 309 -15.58 3.34 -25.94
N ALA A 310 -16.14 2.14 -25.87
CA ALA A 310 -16.30 1.41 -24.61
C ALA A 310 -14.96 1.30 -23.85
N PRO A 311 -14.95 1.44 -22.51
CA PRO A 311 -16.12 1.57 -21.62
C PRO A 311 -16.65 3.01 -21.46
N PHE A 312 -16.17 3.97 -22.25
CA PHE A 312 -16.52 5.39 -22.12
C PHE A 312 -17.76 5.76 -22.93
N GLU A 313 -18.66 6.56 -22.34
CA GLU A 313 -19.88 7.04 -23.00
C GLU A 313 -19.68 8.39 -23.73
N MET A 314 -18.62 9.13 -23.40
CA MET A 314 -18.29 10.41 -24.03
C MET A 314 -16.87 10.39 -24.57
N CYS A 315 -16.73 10.70 -25.85
CA CYS A 315 -15.45 10.83 -26.53
C CYS A 315 -15.43 12.12 -27.36
N TYR A 316 -14.26 12.72 -27.51
CA TYR A 316 -14.07 14.02 -28.15
C TYR A 316 -12.99 13.95 -29.23
N SER A 317 -13.05 14.84 -30.21
CA SER A 317 -12.08 14.87 -31.31
C SER A 317 -10.71 15.31 -30.83
N ARG A 318 -9.70 14.46 -31.05
CA ARG A 318 -8.30 14.77 -30.74
C ARG A 318 -7.75 15.95 -31.54
N SER A 319 -8.25 16.19 -32.76
CA SER A 319 -7.77 17.30 -33.61
C SER A 319 -8.22 18.67 -33.14
N ALA A 320 -9.12 18.73 -32.15
CA ALA A 320 -9.65 19.96 -31.57
C ALA A 320 -9.17 20.19 -30.12
N LEU A 321 -8.27 19.33 -29.61
CA LEU A 321 -7.64 19.44 -28.29
C LEU A 321 -6.29 20.15 -28.36
#